data_AF-A0A4Q0P6T9-F1
#
_entry.id   AF-A0A4Q0P6T9-F1
#
_cell.length_a   1.000
_cell.length_b   1.000
_cell.length_c   1.000
_cell.angle_alpha   90.00
_cell.angle_beta   90.00
_cell.angle_gamma   90.00
#
_symmetry.space_group_name_H-M   'P 1'
#
loop_
_entity.id
_entity.type
_entity.pdbx_description
1 polymer ?
#
loop_
_entity_poly.entity_id
_entity_poly.type
_entity_poly.pdbx_seq_one_letter_code
_entity_poly.pdbx_strand_id
1 'polypeptide(L)'
;MSFFLDEKIEEFRCQVDSDNKIISVKFRIKEIILKMNYRNKFIKIFGKPDASFCIGEIVKSSETKLPNGATSGSAVIIPKKCDFFDKSVLSTVWKLDNNVFMELTHPQMRSTFPRAYINISKSSKWIETK
;
A
#
# COMPACT_ATOMS: atom_id res chain seq x y z
N MET A 1 10.65 -10.91 -19.53
CA MET A 1 9.27 -10.37 -19.56
C MET A 1 9.16 -9.34 -18.43
N SER A 2 9.14 -8.05 -18.79
CA SER A 2 9.31 -6.91 -17.87
C SER A 2 7.97 -6.21 -17.61
N PHE A 3 7.13 -6.83 -16.79
CA PHE A 3 5.70 -6.55 -16.74
C PHE A 3 5.31 -5.30 -15.91
N PHE A 4 6.23 -4.81 -15.06
CA PHE A 4 5.97 -3.62 -14.24
C PHE A 4 6.13 -2.29 -15.00
N LEU A 5 6.87 -2.32 -16.11
CA LEU A 5 7.19 -1.12 -16.91
C LEU A 5 6.13 -0.80 -17.97
N ASP A 6 5.24 -1.74 -18.29
CA ASP A 6 4.15 -1.52 -19.27
C ASP A 6 3.07 -0.58 -18.70
N GLU A 7 3.01 -0.44 -17.38
CA GLU A 7 2.07 0.43 -16.69
C GLU A 7 2.71 1.79 -16.45
N LYS A 8 1.96 2.86 -16.68
CA LYS A 8 2.51 4.22 -16.57
C LYS A 8 2.84 4.54 -15.10
N ILE A 9 4.13 4.44 -14.77
CA ILE A 9 4.69 4.89 -13.49
C ILE A 9 4.62 6.41 -13.45
N GLU A 10 3.80 6.96 -12.55
CA GLU A 10 3.67 8.41 -12.38
C GLU A 10 4.72 8.98 -11.41
N GLU A 11 5.22 8.14 -10.51
CA GLU A 11 6.15 8.55 -9.47
C GLU A 11 7.04 7.36 -9.12
N PHE A 12 8.34 7.62 -8.98
CA PHE A 12 9.33 6.64 -8.53
C PHE A 12 10.20 7.30 -7.47
N ARG A 13 10.36 6.63 -6.34
CA ARG A 13 11.22 7.03 -5.22
C ARG A 13 12.07 5.85 -4.82
N CYS A 14 13.38 6.06 -4.73
CA CYS A 14 14.32 5.10 -4.21
C CYS A 14 14.98 5.69 -2.97
N GLN A 15 15.04 4.92 -1.90
CA GLN A 15 15.71 5.26 -0.65
C GLN A 15 16.87 4.31 -0.44
N VAL A 16 18.02 4.89 -0.14
CA VAL A 16 19.27 4.17 0.17
C VAL A 16 19.66 4.41 1.63
N ASP A 17 20.43 3.49 2.20
CA ASP A 17 21.07 3.66 3.50
C ASP A 17 22.38 4.47 3.40
N SER A 18 23.09 4.60 4.53
CA SER A 18 24.39 5.29 4.61
C SER A 18 25.50 4.66 3.77
N ASP A 19 25.35 3.39 3.40
CA ASP A 19 26.29 2.65 2.55
C ASP A 19 25.88 2.69 1.07
N ASN A 20 24.92 3.54 0.70
CA ASN A 20 24.30 3.63 -0.63
C ASN A 20 23.58 2.35 -1.08
N LYS A 21 23.18 1.47 -0.15
CA LYS A 21 22.40 0.26 -0.50
C LYS A 21 20.92 0.60 -0.53
N ILE A 22 20.20 0.10 -1.54
CA ILE A 22 18.75 0.29 -1.67
C ILE A 22 18.05 -0.42 -0.51
N ILE A 23 17.33 0.34 0.30
CA ILE A 23 16.53 -0.17 1.42
C ILE A 23 15.03 -0.04 1.18
N SER A 24 14.61 0.84 0.26
CA SER A 24 13.20 0.99 -0.09
C SER A 24 13.02 1.55 -1.51
N VAL A 25 12.15 0.94 -2.30
CA VAL A 25 11.73 1.44 -3.61
C VAL A 25 10.22 1.59 -3.59
N LYS A 26 9.75 2.83 -3.75
CA LYS A 26 8.33 3.16 -3.85
C LYS A 26 8.01 3.68 -5.24
N PHE A 27 6.98 3.15 -5.86
CA PHE A 27 6.47 3.70 -7.10
C PHE A 27 4.95 3.76 -7.11
N ARG A 28 4.44 4.66 -7.95
CA ARG A 28 3.03 4.99 -8.08
C ARG A 28 2.55 4.64 -9.48
N ILE A 29 1.40 3.99 -9.56
CA ILE A 29 0.77 3.64 -10.82
C ILE A 29 -0.61 4.29 -10.90
N LYS A 30 -0.94 4.88 -12.06
CA LYS A 30 -2.15 5.67 -12.27
C LYS A 30 -3.44 4.84 -12.26
N GLU A 31 -3.45 3.64 -12.85
CA GLU A 31 -4.70 3.03 -13.36
C GLU A 31 -5.11 1.69 -12.73
N ILE A 32 -4.52 1.28 -11.61
CA ILE A 32 -4.39 -0.18 -11.42
C ILE A 32 -5.29 -0.91 -10.42
N ILE A 33 -6.13 -0.26 -9.62
CA ILE A 33 -6.82 -1.01 -8.54
C ILE A 33 -8.31 -0.72 -8.47
N LEU A 34 -9.01 -0.95 -9.58
CA LEU A 34 -10.45 -1.21 -9.54
C LEU A 34 -10.87 -2.47 -10.32
N LYS A 35 -9.93 -3.19 -10.97
CA LYS A 35 -10.24 -4.38 -11.77
C LYS A 35 -9.68 -5.65 -11.11
N MET A 36 -10.56 -6.62 -10.80
CA MET A 36 -10.19 -7.95 -10.24
C MET A 36 -9.06 -8.64 -11.01
N ASN A 37 -8.94 -8.36 -12.32
CA ASN A 37 -7.89 -8.88 -13.18
C ASN A 37 -6.47 -8.56 -12.66
N TYR A 38 -6.25 -7.43 -11.99
CA TYR A 38 -4.92 -7.07 -11.51
C TYR A 38 -4.50 -7.86 -10.27
N ARG A 39 -5.44 -8.06 -9.34
CA ARG A 39 -5.24 -8.93 -8.17
C ARG A 39 -4.88 -10.36 -8.58
N ASN A 40 -5.59 -10.91 -9.57
CA ASN A 40 -5.29 -12.24 -10.12
C ASN A 40 -3.91 -12.31 -10.80
N LYS A 41 -3.51 -11.25 -11.51
CA LYS A 41 -2.16 -11.15 -12.11
C LYS A 41 -1.07 -11.13 -11.04
N PHE A 42 -1.25 -10.38 -9.95
CA PHE A 42 -0.30 -10.36 -8.83
C PHE A 42 -0.13 -11.74 -8.21
N ILE A 43 -1.24 -12.46 -8.00
CA ILE A 43 -1.18 -13.85 -7.50
C ILE A 43 -0.43 -14.76 -8.47
N LYS A 44 -0.64 -14.62 -9.78
CA LYS A 44 0.05 -15.43 -10.78
C LYS A 44 1.58 -15.21 -10.76
N ILE A 45 2.04 -14.00 -10.44
CA ILE A 45 3.46 -13.64 -10.48
C ILE A 45 4.14 -13.90 -9.13
N PHE A 46 3.54 -13.42 -8.04
CA PHE A 46 4.14 -13.40 -6.71
C PHE A 46 3.54 -14.45 -5.76
N GLY A 47 2.53 -15.20 -6.20
CA GLY A 47 1.77 -16.10 -5.35
C GLY A 47 0.77 -15.37 -4.45
N LYS A 48 0.17 -16.12 -3.52
CA LYS A 48 -0.74 -15.54 -2.53
C LYS A 48 0.03 -14.60 -1.60
N PRO A 49 -0.55 -13.45 -1.21
CA PRO A 49 0.08 -12.56 -0.26
C PRO A 49 0.15 -13.19 1.13
N ASP A 50 1.18 -12.82 1.90
CA ASP A 50 1.34 -13.22 3.30
C ASP A 50 0.31 -12.54 4.22
N ALA A 51 -0.03 -11.29 3.91
CA ALA A 51 -1.02 -10.53 4.66
C ALA A 51 -1.78 -9.52 3.78
N SER A 52 -3.05 -9.33 4.08
CA SER A 52 -3.87 -8.22 3.55
C SER A 52 -4.55 -7.51 4.70
N PHE A 53 -4.64 -6.18 4.61
CA PHE A 53 -5.18 -5.31 5.65
C PHE A 53 -6.28 -4.44 5.08
N CYS A 54 -7.39 -4.35 5.80
CA CYS A 54 -8.54 -3.52 5.51
C CYS A 54 -8.64 -2.38 6.55
N ILE A 55 -9.53 -1.41 6.31
CA ILE A 55 -9.90 -0.43 7.36
C ILE A 55 -10.41 -1.22 8.57
N GLY A 56 -9.71 -1.12 9.69
CA GLY A 56 -10.18 -1.67 10.96
C GLY A 56 -10.79 -0.58 11.83
N GLU A 57 -10.60 -0.70 13.15
CA GLU A 57 -11.22 0.18 14.13
C GLU A 57 -10.59 1.58 14.11
N ILE A 58 -11.42 2.63 14.13
CA ILE A 58 -10.96 3.99 14.35
C ILE A 58 -10.76 4.17 15.85
N VAL A 59 -9.50 4.21 16.29
CA VAL A 59 -9.17 4.32 17.73
C VAL A 59 -9.05 5.76 18.21
N LYS A 60 -8.81 6.70 17.30
CA LYS A 60 -8.78 8.13 17.63
C LYS A 60 -9.21 8.92 16.41
N SER A 61 -10.09 9.88 16.59
CA SER A 61 -10.38 10.89 15.58
C SER A 61 -10.33 12.27 16.18
N SER A 62 -10.01 13.26 15.35
CA SER A 62 -10.05 14.67 15.71
C SER A 62 -10.62 15.45 14.54
N GLU A 63 -11.54 16.36 14.81
CA GLU A 63 -12.02 17.31 13.83
C GLU A 63 -11.64 18.72 14.28
N THR A 64 -11.03 19.48 13.38
CA THR A 64 -10.68 20.88 13.59
C THR A 64 -11.46 21.72 12.61
N LYS A 65 -12.30 22.64 13.11
CA LYS A 65 -12.91 23.67 12.25
C LYS A 65 -11.85 24.69 11.86
N LEU A 66 -11.66 24.83 10.56
CA LEU A 66 -10.75 25.81 9.97
C LEU A 66 -11.42 27.19 9.92
N PRO A 67 -10.64 28.28 9.91
CA PRO A 67 -11.16 29.66 9.89
C PRO A 67 -12.07 29.99 8.70
N ASN A 68 -11.95 29.23 7.60
CA ASN A 68 -12.78 29.38 6.39
C ASN A 68 -14.10 28.57 6.45
N GLY A 69 -14.45 28.00 7.60
CA GLY A 69 -15.65 27.18 7.78
C GLY A 69 -15.50 25.72 7.32
N ALA A 70 -14.36 25.33 6.75
CA ALA A 70 -14.08 23.93 6.42
C ALA A 70 -13.74 23.12 7.68
N THR A 71 -14.00 21.81 7.67
CA THR A 71 -13.59 20.90 8.75
C THR A 71 -12.43 20.04 8.27
N SER A 72 -11.31 20.07 9.01
CA SER A 72 -10.19 19.14 8.82
C SER A 72 -10.30 17.99 9.81
N GLY A 73 -10.43 16.77 9.31
CA GLY A 73 -10.47 15.55 10.10
C GLY A 73 -9.13 14.82 10.09
N SER A 74 -8.72 14.28 11.22
CA SER A 74 -7.68 13.25 11.30
C SER A 74 -8.23 12.02 12.02
N ALA A 75 -7.80 10.83 11.60
CA ALA A 75 -8.17 9.59 12.25
C ALA A 75 -6.97 8.64 12.31
N VAL A 76 -6.77 8.01 13.47
CA VAL A 76 -5.86 6.89 13.66
C VAL A 76 -6.70 5.62 13.54
N ILE A 77 -6.32 4.77 12.60
CA ILE A 77 -7.01 3.52 12.27
C ILE A 77 -6.07 2.38 12.62
N ILE A 78 -6.55 1.38 13.35
CA ILE A 78 -5.86 0.10 13.48
C ILE A 78 -6.24 -0.74 12.26
N PRO A 79 -5.29 -1.12 11.38
CA PRO A 79 -5.60 -1.99 10.25
C PRO A 79 -6.05 -3.36 10.74
N LYS A 80 -7.06 -3.96 10.11
CA LYS A 80 -7.50 -5.33 10.43
C LYS A 80 -7.09 -6.29 9.33
N LYS A 81 -6.51 -7.44 9.69
CA LYS A 81 -6.21 -8.51 8.73
C LYS A 81 -7.51 -9.00 8.07
N CYS A 82 -7.50 -9.12 6.75
CA CYS A 82 -8.66 -9.52 5.95
C CYS A 82 -8.25 -10.37 4.74
N ASP A 83 -9.25 -10.88 4.00
CA ASP A 83 -9.01 -11.58 2.75
C ASP A 83 -8.54 -10.61 1.65
N PHE A 84 -7.61 -11.04 0.80
CA PHE A 84 -7.06 -10.21 -0.29
C PHE A 84 -8.11 -9.77 -1.32
N PHE A 85 -9.19 -10.52 -1.48
CA PHE A 85 -10.28 -10.19 -2.38
C PHE A 85 -11.35 -9.32 -1.75
N ASP A 86 -11.21 -8.93 -0.48
CA ASP A 86 -12.13 -8.00 0.16
C ASP A 86 -12.12 -6.64 -0.59
N LYS A 87 -13.31 -6.04 -0.70
CA LYS A 87 -13.49 -4.75 -1.39
C LYS A 87 -12.89 -3.58 -0.60
N SER A 88 -12.61 -3.79 0.68
CA SER A 88 -12.07 -2.81 1.63
C SER A 88 -10.57 -2.95 1.90
N VAL A 89 -9.86 -3.85 1.19
CA VAL A 89 -8.40 -3.98 1.30
C VAL A 89 -7.73 -2.64 1.02
N LEU A 90 -6.91 -2.21 1.97
CA LEU A 90 -6.08 -1.01 1.96
C LEU A 90 -4.63 -1.31 1.62
N SER A 91 -4.08 -2.41 2.11
CA SER A 91 -2.72 -2.82 1.79
C SER A 91 -2.58 -4.32 1.75
N THR A 92 -1.61 -4.79 0.97
CA THR A 92 -1.29 -6.20 0.81
C THR A 92 0.22 -6.36 0.82
N VAL A 93 0.74 -7.35 1.55
CA VAL A 93 2.17 -7.57 1.73
C VAL A 93 2.55 -8.97 1.23
N TRP A 94 3.63 -9.04 0.45
CA TRP A 94 4.33 -10.26 0.06
C TRP A 94 5.75 -10.23 0.62
N LYS A 95 6.22 -11.35 1.16
CA LYS A 95 7.62 -11.59 1.50
C LYS A 95 8.31 -12.17 0.27
N LEU A 96 9.28 -11.44 -0.30
CA LEU A 96 9.97 -11.86 -1.51
C LEU A 96 11.17 -12.77 -1.18
N ASP A 97 12.13 -12.27 -0.40
CA ASP A 97 13.31 -13.02 0.06
C ASP A 97 14.03 -12.26 1.18
N ASN A 98 14.75 -12.91 2.09
CA ASN A 98 15.76 -12.30 2.99
C ASN A 98 15.43 -10.88 3.48
N ASN A 99 14.29 -10.74 4.17
CA ASN A 99 13.80 -9.48 4.75
C ASN A 99 13.36 -8.41 3.74
N VAL A 100 13.19 -8.79 2.47
CA VAL A 100 12.61 -7.96 1.42
C VAL A 100 11.12 -8.22 1.35
N PHE A 101 10.34 -7.14 1.45
CA PHE A 101 8.90 -7.15 1.43
C PHE A 101 8.40 -6.28 0.30
N MET A 102 7.35 -6.71 -0.39
CA MET A 102 6.60 -5.91 -1.34
C MET A 102 5.23 -5.61 -0.72
N GLU A 103 4.97 -4.35 -0.43
CA GLU A 103 3.67 -3.84 -0.01
C GLU A 103 2.97 -3.16 -1.19
N LEU A 104 1.73 -3.55 -1.47
CA LEU A 104 0.82 -2.88 -2.38
C LEU A 104 -0.24 -2.15 -1.56
N THR A 105 -0.22 -0.82 -1.54
CA THR A 105 -1.28 0.01 -0.99
C THR A 105 -2.35 0.25 -2.06
N HIS A 106 -3.60 -0.04 -1.71
CA HIS A 106 -4.78 0.12 -2.54
C HIS A 106 -5.39 1.53 -2.36
N PRO A 107 -5.91 2.14 -3.42
CA PRO A 107 -6.64 3.39 -3.34
C PRO A 107 -7.87 3.29 -2.44
N GLN A 108 -8.06 4.26 -1.54
CA GLN A 108 -9.30 4.38 -0.80
C GLN A 108 -10.40 4.92 -1.71
N MET A 109 -11.54 4.21 -1.81
CA MET A 109 -12.69 4.62 -2.64
C MET A 109 -13.24 6.03 -2.33
N ARG A 110 -12.92 6.60 -1.15
CA ARG A 110 -13.41 7.92 -0.72
C ARG A 110 -12.43 9.07 -0.99
N SER A 111 -11.25 8.81 -1.52
CA SER A 111 -10.28 9.87 -1.85
C SER A 111 -10.51 10.36 -3.28
N THR A 112 -10.50 11.68 -3.48
CA THR A 112 -10.60 12.34 -4.80
C THR A 112 -9.45 12.01 -5.74
N PHE A 113 -8.47 11.23 -5.27
CA PHE A 113 -7.44 10.62 -6.10
C PHE A 113 -7.25 9.14 -5.75
N PRO A 114 -7.91 8.20 -6.46
CA PRO A 114 -7.60 6.79 -6.32
C PRO A 114 -6.18 6.54 -6.84
N ARG A 115 -5.22 6.31 -5.93
CA ARG A 115 -3.81 5.99 -6.26
C ARG A 115 -3.36 4.72 -5.57
N ALA A 116 -2.67 3.87 -6.33
CA ALA A 116 -2.00 2.68 -5.85
C ALA A 116 -0.51 2.95 -5.64
N TYR A 117 0.07 2.36 -4.59
CA TYR A 117 1.49 2.43 -4.33
C TYR A 117 2.06 1.05 -4.13
N ILE A 118 3.26 0.83 -4.67
CA ILE A 118 4.04 -0.36 -4.35
C ILE A 118 5.30 0.08 -3.66
N ASN A 119 5.59 -0.55 -2.53
CA ASN A 119 6.76 -0.32 -1.72
C ASN A 119 7.52 -1.63 -1.56
N ILE A 120 8.72 -1.71 -2.12
CA ILE A 120 9.64 -2.82 -1.92
C ILE A 120 10.69 -2.38 -0.92
N SER A 121 10.70 -2.96 0.28
CA SER A 121 11.61 -2.54 1.35
C SER A 121 12.39 -3.70 1.94
N LYS A 122 13.59 -3.44 2.46
CA LYS A 122 14.40 -4.39 3.22
C LYS A 122 14.31 -4.04 4.71
N SER A 123 13.70 -4.89 5.54
CA SER A 123 13.48 -4.65 6.97
C SER A 123 13.99 -5.80 7.84
N SER A 124 14.85 -5.52 8.82
CA SER A 124 15.28 -6.49 9.82
C SER A 124 14.21 -6.85 10.86
N LYS A 125 13.07 -6.15 10.87
CA LYS A 125 11.95 -6.39 11.79
C LYS A 125 10.70 -6.75 10.99
N TRP A 126 10.08 -7.86 11.37
CA TRP A 126 8.72 -8.17 10.94
C TRP A 126 7.80 -7.06 11.47
N ILE A 127 7.04 -6.41 10.59
CA ILE A 127 5.98 -5.50 11.01
C ILE A 127 4.76 -6.38 11.32
N GLU A 128 4.73 -6.98 12.52
CA GLU A 128 3.46 -7.39 13.11
C GLU A 128 2.79 -6.11 13.61
N THR A 129 1.97 -5.47 12.77
CA THR A 129 0.97 -4.54 13.30
C THR A 129 -0.06 -5.37 14.05
N LYS A 130 0.08 -5.39 15.38
CA LYS A 130 -0.91 -5.92 16.31
C LYS A 130 -2.21 -5.12 16.26
#